data_AF-A0A5D3BD07-F1
#
_entry.id   AF-A0A5D3BD07-F1
#
_cell.length_a   1.000
_cell.length_b   1.000
_cell.length_c   1.000
_cell.angle_alpha   90.00
_cell.angle_beta   90.00
_cell.angle_gamma   90.00
#
_symmetry.space_group_name_H-M   'P 1'
#
loop_
_entity.id
_entity.type
_entity.pdbx_description
1 polymer ?
#
loop_
_entity_poly.entity_id
_entity_poly.type
_entity_poly.pdbx_seq_one_letter_code
_entity_poly.pdbx_strand_id
1 'polypeptide(L)'
;MAAQQPTVFSPITFSKYSNRVLLKTLLDTTDGGLSFVGQKLVVGGWVKSSKEVIRDAPPAPAPAPAPADSLPPKLNKDVSCIEIIQSRIPIVRSLLKMLYGNNLHGGEKLDTPVHKPPLPSTAFLAINDGSCVASLQVVVESSLHHPTHLLPTGTCILVEGVLKQVPVPGKHVVRLEVEKILHVGKVEQEKYPLSQKKLPMDFLRKFSYFRPRTTTVASVTRIRSALTFANHTFFQNNSFLYVQLPTITTTDSEGFSEKFHVTTLAGKGKRVESTEDKEPDGLSLETVKAAITEKSNLVKELERSESNREALVAAVQDLKKTNDLALQLEAREKSKSKSRKDKVIPGNFLPQETYLTVSGQLHLETYACALGNVYSCGPRFRADKIESAKHAAEMWMVEVEIAFAELKDAMNCADDLVKFLSKWVLEHCMDDMKFVQKRIDKTSIHRLESIISCSFEKVSYTAAIEILEKATDQKSQHLKKLKFGAALTADHLSYLADTIFKKPVIVYNYPKETKPFNVRLNDDGKTVAAFDVVLPKGGVVISGSQKEERLDVLMTRMKEMGLPREQYEWYLEIQRHGTVKHSGFSLAFDRFVLFTTGLTDIKDVIPFPRSFGKVIN
;
A
#
# COMPACT_ATOMS: atom_id res chain seq x y z
N MET A 1 52.00 -27.88 10.57
CA MET A 1 51.58 -26.63 11.24
C MET A 1 51.42 -25.56 10.15
N ALA A 2 50.20 -25.33 9.69
CA ALA A 2 49.91 -24.25 8.76
C ALA A 2 49.70 -22.97 9.57
N ALA A 3 50.55 -21.97 9.34
CA ALA A 3 50.46 -20.67 9.99
C ALA A 3 49.13 -19.99 9.62
N GLN A 4 48.32 -19.68 10.64
CA GLN A 4 47.14 -18.84 10.48
C GLN A 4 47.61 -17.43 10.06
N GLN A 5 47.23 -17.01 8.86
CA GLN A 5 47.33 -15.60 8.48
C GLN A 5 46.51 -14.76 9.48
N PRO A 6 47.02 -13.61 9.94
CA PRO A 6 46.26 -12.74 10.83
C PRO A 6 45.01 -12.25 10.11
N THR A 7 43.84 -12.59 10.64
CA THR A 7 42.54 -12.06 10.21
C THR A 7 42.57 -10.55 10.37
N VAL A 8 42.63 -9.82 9.26
CA VAL A 8 42.48 -8.37 9.24
C VAL A 8 41.02 -8.06 9.56
N PHE A 9 40.75 -7.63 10.80
CA PHE A 9 39.41 -7.26 11.23
C PHE A 9 39.01 -5.93 10.58
N SER A 10 37.90 -5.91 9.85
CA SER A 10 37.31 -4.67 9.34
C SER A 10 36.79 -3.82 10.50
N PRO A 11 37.04 -2.49 10.54
CA PRO A 11 36.52 -1.65 11.60
C PRO A 11 34.99 -1.58 11.53
N ILE A 12 34.32 -1.73 12.68
CA ILE A 12 32.88 -1.51 12.78
C ILE A 12 32.55 -0.04 12.54
N THR A 13 31.59 0.20 11.65
CA THR A 13 31.03 1.53 11.41
C THR A 13 29.83 1.75 12.33
N PHE A 14 29.96 2.70 13.25
CA PHE A 14 28.84 3.16 14.08
C PHE A 14 27.89 4.04 13.26
N SER A 15 26.62 4.07 13.67
CA SER A 15 25.67 5.03 13.12
C SER A 15 26.14 6.46 13.40
N LYS A 16 26.13 7.31 12.38
CA LYS A 16 26.56 8.72 12.50
C LYS A 16 25.84 9.49 13.61
N TYR A 17 24.61 9.11 13.94
CA TYR A 17 23.75 9.82 14.88
C TYR A 17 23.46 9.04 16.18
N SER A 18 24.12 7.91 16.40
CA SER A 18 24.00 7.16 17.66
C SER A 18 25.16 6.19 17.85
N ASN A 19 25.52 5.89 19.09
CA ASN A 19 26.54 4.88 19.42
C ASN A 19 26.14 3.43 19.07
N ARG A 20 25.01 3.23 18.38
CA ARG A 20 24.54 1.92 17.94
C ARG A 20 25.15 1.54 16.59
N VAL A 21 25.38 0.25 16.43
CA VAL A 21 25.62 -0.38 15.13
C VAL A 21 24.26 -0.77 14.54
N LEU A 22 24.00 -0.38 13.28
CA LEU A 22 22.80 -0.81 12.58
C LEU A 22 22.98 -2.27 12.13
N LEU A 23 21.94 -3.08 12.24
CA LEU A 23 22.04 -4.49 11.86
C LEU A 23 22.39 -4.66 10.39
N LYS A 24 21.89 -3.79 9.51
CA LYS A 24 22.25 -3.78 8.09
C LYS A 24 23.76 -3.71 7.86
N THR A 25 24.47 -2.82 8.54
CA THR A 25 25.92 -2.66 8.34
C THR A 25 26.73 -3.84 8.88
N LEU A 26 26.12 -4.63 9.77
CA LEU A 26 26.71 -5.84 10.32
C LEU A 26 26.41 -7.08 9.46
N LEU A 27 25.15 -7.23 9.02
CA LEU A 27 24.60 -8.48 8.50
C LEU A 27 24.50 -8.53 6.97
N ASP A 28 24.48 -7.39 6.27
CA ASP A 28 24.42 -7.35 4.79
C ASP A 28 25.83 -7.51 4.16
N THR A 29 26.83 -7.90 4.95
CA THR A 29 28.17 -8.27 4.48
C THR A 29 28.16 -9.64 3.82
N THR A 30 29.10 -9.88 2.90
CA THR A 30 29.21 -11.16 2.17
C THR A 30 29.50 -12.35 3.09
N ASP A 31 30.10 -12.12 4.26
CA ASP A 31 30.42 -13.12 5.28
C ASP A 31 29.39 -13.18 6.42
N GLY A 32 28.29 -12.42 6.35
CA GLY A 32 27.25 -12.39 7.38
C GLY A 32 27.71 -11.86 8.74
N GLY A 33 28.79 -11.06 8.76
CA GLY A 33 29.32 -10.38 9.94
C GLY A 33 30.50 -11.09 10.61
N LEU A 34 31.05 -12.14 10.01
CA LEU A 34 32.20 -12.89 10.56
C LEU A 34 33.45 -12.03 10.75
N SER A 35 33.70 -11.09 9.84
CA SER A 35 34.78 -10.12 9.90
C SER A 35 34.75 -9.20 11.13
N PHE A 36 33.63 -9.15 11.85
CA PHE A 36 33.46 -8.34 13.06
C PHE A 36 33.51 -9.16 14.36
N VAL A 37 33.75 -10.48 14.29
CA VAL A 37 33.84 -11.35 15.47
C VAL A 37 34.96 -10.88 16.41
N GLY A 38 34.70 -10.89 17.70
CA GLY A 38 35.60 -10.41 18.75
C GLY A 38 35.43 -8.93 19.07
N GLN A 39 34.73 -8.16 18.23
CA GLN A 39 34.51 -6.74 18.49
C GLN A 39 33.34 -6.52 19.45
N LYS A 40 33.48 -5.46 20.25
CA LYS A 40 32.46 -5.01 21.18
C LYS A 40 31.54 -3.99 20.51
N LEU A 41 30.24 -4.16 20.63
CA LEU A 41 29.25 -3.32 19.95
C LEU A 41 27.97 -3.12 20.75
N VAL A 42 27.29 -2.00 20.45
CA VAL A 42 25.98 -1.66 21.01
C VAL A 42 24.92 -1.81 19.92
N VAL A 43 23.90 -2.63 20.17
CA VAL A 43 22.79 -2.87 19.24
C VAL A 43 21.48 -2.66 19.98
N GLY A 44 20.51 -2.05 19.30
CA GLY A 44 19.16 -1.91 19.85
C GLY A 44 18.12 -2.30 18.83
N GLY A 45 17.01 -2.84 19.29
CA GLY A 45 15.91 -3.29 18.43
C GLY A 45 14.80 -3.96 19.23
N TRP A 46 13.85 -4.56 18.52
CA TRP A 46 12.77 -5.32 19.14
C TRP A 46 12.92 -6.82 18.92
N VAL A 47 12.45 -7.60 19.89
CA VAL A 47 12.44 -9.06 19.83
C VAL A 47 11.44 -9.53 18.77
N LYS A 48 11.91 -10.31 17.80
CA LYS A 48 11.10 -10.95 16.75
C LYS A 48 10.71 -12.38 17.10
N SER A 49 11.58 -13.06 17.84
CA SER A 49 11.36 -14.39 18.38
C SER A 49 12.34 -14.62 19.52
N SER A 50 11.97 -15.46 20.47
CA SER A 50 12.77 -15.75 21.64
C SER A 50 12.69 -17.23 22.00
N LYS A 51 13.70 -17.73 22.70
CA LYS A 51 13.74 -19.07 23.30
C LYS A 51 14.55 -18.99 24.60
N GLU A 52 14.04 -19.58 25.67
CA GLU A 52 14.80 -19.79 26.90
C GLU A 52 15.31 -21.23 26.96
N VAL A 53 16.54 -21.39 27.46
CA VAL A 53 17.13 -22.69 27.75
C VAL A 53 17.56 -22.69 29.21
N ILE A 54 16.96 -23.56 30.01
CA ILE A 54 17.32 -23.76 31.43
C ILE A 54 18.56 -24.66 31.45
N ARG A 55 19.59 -24.29 32.21
CA ARG A 55 20.75 -25.15 32.45
C ARG A 55 20.42 -26.05 33.64
N ASP A 56 20.60 -27.35 33.46
CA ASP A 56 20.52 -28.30 34.57
C ASP A 56 21.62 -27.97 35.59
N ALA A 57 21.29 -28.02 36.88
CA ALA A 57 22.28 -27.85 37.93
C ALA A 57 23.34 -28.97 37.80
N PRO A 58 24.64 -28.68 37.96
CA PRO A 58 25.64 -29.75 38.04
C PRO A 58 25.25 -30.72 39.17
N PRO A 59 25.46 -32.04 39.00
CA PRO A 59 25.15 -33.00 40.04
C PRO A 59 25.87 -32.59 41.33
N ALA A 60 25.12 -32.52 42.43
CA ALA A 60 25.69 -32.19 43.73
C ALA A 60 26.88 -33.13 44.02
N PRO A 61 28.00 -32.62 44.57
CA PRO A 61 29.10 -33.49 44.97
C PRO A 61 28.56 -34.54 45.96
N ALA A 62 28.93 -35.81 45.74
CA ALA A 62 28.50 -36.90 46.58
C ALA A 62 28.81 -36.57 48.06
N PRO A 63 27.86 -36.78 48.99
CA PRO A 63 28.10 -36.52 50.40
C PRO A 63 29.29 -37.37 50.87
N ALA A 64 30.24 -36.73 51.56
CA ALA A 64 31.36 -37.42 52.18
C ALA A 64 30.84 -38.50 53.14
N PRO A 65 31.49 -39.68 53.22
CA PRO A 65 31.03 -40.75 54.10
C PRO A 65 31.09 -40.29 55.56
N ALA A 66 29.95 -40.33 56.25
CA ALA A 66 29.88 -40.07 57.68
C ALA A 66 30.48 -41.26 58.47
N PRO A 67 31.13 -41.02 59.63
CA PRO A 67 31.71 -42.09 60.43
C PRO A 67 30.63 -42.97 61.06
N ALA A 68 30.91 -44.27 61.11
CA ALA A 68 30.09 -45.26 61.79
C ALA A 68 30.13 -45.03 63.31
N ASP A 69 28.97 -44.83 63.91
CA ASP A 69 28.49 -45.53 65.12
C ASP A 69 27.29 -44.80 65.73
N SER A 70 26.12 -45.43 65.70
CA SER A 70 25.19 -45.56 66.84
C SER A 70 23.85 -46.15 66.39
N LEU A 71 23.39 -47.17 67.14
CA LEU A 71 22.15 -47.91 66.95
C LEU A 71 20.89 -47.07 67.27
N PRO A 72 19.72 -47.35 66.67
CA PRO A 72 18.49 -46.60 66.92
C PRO A 72 17.62 -47.24 68.01
N PRO A 73 16.82 -46.47 68.77
CA PRO A 73 15.67 -47.02 69.47
C PRO A 73 14.40 -46.94 68.60
N LYS A 74 13.62 -48.02 68.64
CA LYS A 74 12.28 -48.18 68.05
C LYS A 74 11.25 -47.32 68.80
N LEU A 75 10.27 -46.74 68.09
CA LEU A 75 8.91 -46.60 68.63
C LEU A 75 7.83 -46.48 67.52
N ASN A 76 6.96 -47.48 67.53
CA ASN A 76 5.58 -47.70 67.05
C ASN A 76 4.87 -46.77 66.04
N LYS A 77 4.25 -47.47 65.07
CA LYS A 77 3.17 -47.05 64.17
C LYS A 77 1.83 -47.01 64.92
N ASP A 78 1.03 -45.99 64.64
CA ASP A 78 -0.44 -46.08 64.68
C ASP A 78 -1.00 -45.72 63.30
N VAL A 79 -1.75 -46.66 62.72
CA VAL A 79 -2.46 -46.52 61.45
C VAL A 79 -3.93 -46.35 61.77
N SER A 80 -4.50 -45.21 61.41
CA SER A 80 -5.93 -44.91 61.56
C SER A 80 -6.71 -45.28 60.29
N CYS A 81 -7.85 -45.95 60.47
CA CYS A 81 -8.70 -46.63 59.49
C CYS A 81 -9.44 -45.76 58.46
N ILE A 82 -8.81 -44.71 57.91
CA ILE A 82 -9.43 -43.84 56.88
C ILE A 82 -8.78 -43.95 55.49
N GLU A 83 -7.71 -44.74 55.33
CA GLU A 83 -7.01 -44.87 54.04
C GLU A 83 -7.44 -46.04 53.13
N ILE A 84 -8.48 -46.81 53.49
CA ILE A 84 -8.89 -47.99 52.69
C ILE A 84 -10.12 -47.75 51.80
N ILE A 85 -10.84 -46.62 51.90
CA ILE A 85 -12.07 -46.37 51.11
C ILE A 85 -11.91 -45.28 50.03
N GLN A 86 -10.69 -44.78 49.76
CA GLN A 86 -10.47 -43.77 48.69
C GLN A 86 -9.84 -44.30 47.40
N SER A 87 -9.56 -45.60 47.30
CA SER A 87 -8.89 -46.18 46.12
C SER A 87 -9.80 -46.88 45.11
N ARG A 88 -11.13 -46.94 45.34
CA ARG A 88 -12.04 -47.71 44.46
C ARG A 88 -13.44 -47.10 44.31
N ILE A 89 -13.58 -46.00 43.55
CA ILE A 89 -14.71 -45.66 42.64
C ILE A 89 -14.52 -44.18 42.16
N PRO A 90 -14.38 -43.91 40.85
CA PRO A 90 -14.04 -42.57 40.32
C PRO A 90 -15.15 -41.49 40.40
N ILE A 91 -16.40 -41.85 40.68
CA ILE A 91 -17.56 -40.95 40.49
C ILE A 91 -17.87 -40.08 41.72
N VAL A 92 -17.45 -40.47 42.92
CA VAL A 92 -17.73 -39.69 44.15
C VAL A 92 -16.81 -38.45 44.29
N ARG A 93 -15.63 -38.45 43.65
CA ARG A 93 -14.65 -37.34 43.72
C ARG A 93 -15.08 -36.09 42.97
N SER A 94 -15.89 -36.22 41.92
CA SER A 94 -16.39 -35.08 41.14
C SER A 94 -17.57 -34.36 41.83
N LEU A 95 -18.36 -35.06 42.65
CA LEU A 95 -19.51 -34.45 43.33
C LEU A 95 -19.11 -33.61 44.56
N LEU A 96 -18.05 -33.97 45.28
CA LEU A 96 -17.59 -33.19 46.44
C LEU A 96 -16.86 -31.89 46.07
N LYS A 97 -16.19 -31.82 44.91
CA LYS A 97 -15.50 -30.60 44.44
C LYS A 97 -16.46 -29.50 43.95
N MET A 98 -17.73 -29.84 43.73
CA MET A 98 -18.77 -28.91 43.27
C MET A 98 -19.60 -28.29 44.40
N LEU A 99 -19.63 -28.88 45.61
CA LEU A 99 -20.52 -28.45 46.69
C LEU A 99 -19.86 -27.63 47.81
N TYR A 100 -18.53 -27.70 47.98
CA TYR A 100 -17.84 -26.96 49.04
C TYR A 100 -16.72 -26.09 48.48
N GLY A 101 -17.14 -24.99 47.87
CA GLY A 101 -16.30 -23.80 47.76
C GLY A 101 -16.15 -23.12 49.13
N ASN A 102 -14.95 -22.55 49.32
CA ASN A 102 -14.52 -21.50 50.24
C ASN A 102 -15.02 -21.46 51.70
N ASN A 103 -14.01 -21.37 52.58
CA ASN A 103 -14.00 -20.91 53.97
C ASN A 103 -14.31 -21.94 55.05
N LEU A 104 -13.26 -22.37 55.76
CA LEU A 104 -13.21 -22.33 57.23
C LEU A 104 -11.74 -22.33 57.71
N HIS A 105 -11.52 -21.40 58.65
CA HIS A 105 -10.35 -20.94 59.42
C HIS A 105 -9.22 -21.96 59.66
N GLY A 106 -7.94 -21.59 59.75
CA GLY A 106 -7.35 -20.42 60.37
C GLY A 106 -6.30 -20.92 61.36
N GLY A 107 -5.03 -20.72 61.04
CA GLY A 107 -3.88 -21.14 61.82
C GLY A 107 -2.61 -20.59 61.16
N GLU A 108 -2.26 -19.36 61.51
CA GLU A 108 -1.05 -18.69 61.06
C GLU A 108 0.19 -19.50 61.46
N LYS A 109 0.84 -20.12 60.48
CA LYS A 109 2.29 -20.29 60.48
C LYS A 109 2.84 -19.37 59.40
N LEU A 110 3.67 -18.43 59.81
CA LEU A 110 4.51 -17.61 58.94
C LEU A 110 5.54 -18.54 58.27
N ASP A 111 5.13 -19.25 57.23
CA ASP A 111 6.06 -19.84 56.27
C ASP A 111 6.44 -18.73 55.29
N THR A 112 7.57 -18.08 55.56
CA THR A 112 8.28 -17.34 54.51
C THR A 112 8.47 -18.29 53.32
N PRO A 113 7.97 -17.97 52.11
CA PRO A 113 8.25 -18.81 50.96
C PRO A 113 9.76 -18.76 50.73
N VAL A 114 10.43 -19.88 50.98
CA VAL A 114 11.81 -20.09 50.53
C VAL A 114 11.73 -20.08 49.01
N HIS A 115 11.93 -18.90 48.43
CA HIS A 115 11.99 -18.71 47.00
C HIS A 115 13.24 -19.48 46.55
N LYS A 116 13.07 -20.72 46.07
CA LYS A 116 14.16 -21.45 45.40
C LYS A 116 14.70 -20.50 44.33
N PRO A 117 15.99 -20.18 44.33
CA PRO A 117 16.54 -19.30 43.30
C PRO A 117 16.26 -19.93 41.94
N PRO A 118 15.79 -19.14 40.96
CA PRO A 118 15.48 -19.65 39.63
C PRO A 118 16.74 -20.32 39.06
N LEU A 119 16.56 -21.50 38.46
CA LEU A 119 17.64 -22.22 37.81
C LEU A 119 18.33 -21.31 36.79
N PRO A 120 19.67 -21.34 36.68
CA PRO A 120 20.38 -20.55 35.69
C PRO A 120 19.84 -20.85 34.29
N SER A 121 19.46 -19.81 33.56
CA SER A 121 18.93 -19.96 32.22
C SER A 121 19.57 -18.98 31.24
N THR A 122 19.45 -19.27 29.95
CA THR A 122 19.98 -18.44 28.88
C THR A 122 18.86 -18.14 27.90
N ALA A 123 18.62 -16.84 27.67
CA ALA A 123 17.67 -16.36 26.69
C ALA A 123 18.36 -16.12 25.35
N PHE A 124 17.82 -16.71 24.30
CA PHE A 124 18.22 -16.51 22.91
C PHE A 124 17.16 -15.65 22.23
N LEU A 125 17.50 -14.42 21.88
CA LEU A 125 16.61 -13.43 21.29
C LEU A 125 17.02 -13.19 19.84
N ALA A 126 16.07 -13.21 18.91
CA ALA A 126 16.29 -12.67 17.58
C ALA A 126 15.84 -11.21 17.57
N ILE A 127 16.79 -10.28 17.46
CA ILE A 127 16.54 -8.84 17.47
C ILE A 127 16.55 -8.30 16.05
N ASN A 128 15.63 -7.38 15.76
CA ASN A 128 15.63 -6.61 14.52
C ASN A 128 15.42 -5.12 14.85
N ASP A 129 16.12 -4.26 14.11
CA ASP A 129 16.07 -2.80 14.26
C ASP A 129 15.38 -2.10 13.07
N GLY A 130 14.86 -2.87 12.11
CA GLY A 130 14.22 -2.40 10.89
C GLY A 130 15.17 -2.03 9.75
N SER A 131 16.49 -2.04 9.96
CA SER A 131 17.46 -1.63 8.93
C SER A 131 17.63 -2.64 7.79
N CYS A 132 17.44 -3.93 8.08
CA CYS A 132 17.53 -5.04 7.12
C CYS A 132 16.47 -6.13 7.40
N VAL A 133 16.37 -7.11 6.51
CA VAL A 133 15.51 -8.31 6.69
C VAL A 133 16.05 -9.21 7.80
N ALA A 134 17.37 -9.37 7.86
CA ALA A 134 18.04 -10.26 8.79
C ALA A 134 17.85 -9.81 10.25
N SER A 135 17.89 -10.77 11.18
CA SER A 135 17.84 -10.51 12.62
C SER A 135 19.15 -10.99 13.25
N LEU A 136 19.63 -10.26 14.24
CA LEU A 136 20.80 -10.66 15.03
C LEU A 136 20.37 -11.58 16.16
N GLN A 137 21.10 -12.68 16.37
CA GLN A 137 20.93 -13.48 17.57
C GLN A 137 21.64 -12.81 18.74
N VAL A 138 20.92 -12.57 19.83
CA VAL A 138 21.41 -11.97 21.07
C VAL A 138 21.24 -12.99 22.19
N VAL A 139 22.29 -13.21 22.97
CA VAL A 139 22.33 -14.19 24.05
C VAL A 139 22.43 -13.45 25.38
N VAL A 140 21.45 -13.65 26.25
CA VAL A 140 21.38 -13.01 27.58
C VAL A 140 21.35 -14.10 28.65
N GLU A 141 22.30 -14.06 29.58
CA GLU A 141 22.29 -14.95 30.74
C GLU A 141 21.35 -14.41 31.83
N SER A 142 20.68 -15.32 32.55
CA SER A 142 19.75 -14.97 33.63
C SER A 142 20.41 -14.21 34.79
N SER A 143 21.73 -14.31 34.92
CA SER A 143 22.56 -13.55 35.85
C SER A 143 22.59 -12.05 35.54
N LEU A 144 22.43 -11.65 34.27
CA LEU A 144 22.42 -10.26 33.83
C LEU A 144 21.02 -9.65 33.88
N HIS A 145 20.01 -10.39 33.41
CA HIS A 145 18.62 -9.94 33.44
C HIS A 145 17.66 -11.12 33.33
N HIS A 146 16.57 -11.08 34.11
CA HIS A 146 15.54 -12.13 34.11
C HIS A 146 14.89 -12.30 32.72
N PRO A 147 14.95 -13.52 32.11
CA PRO A 147 14.41 -13.78 30.78
C PRO A 147 12.93 -13.44 30.61
N THR A 148 12.10 -13.63 31.63
CA THR A 148 10.64 -13.40 31.57
C THR A 148 10.27 -12.02 31.02
N HIS A 149 11.08 -11.00 31.29
CA HIS A 149 10.85 -9.63 30.82
C HIS A 149 11.30 -9.39 29.37
N LEU A 150 12.12 -10.28 28.81
CA LEU A 150 12.75 -10.16 27.50
C LEU A 150 12.10 -11.06 26.45
N LEU A 151 11.50 -12.18 26.86
CA LEU A 151 10.90 -13.15 25.93
C LEU A 151 9.72 -12.60 25.09
N PRO A 152 8.86 -11.68 25.57
CA PRO A 152 7.72 -11.22 24.77
C PRO A 152 8.12 -10.63 23.41
N THR A 153 7.39 -11.01 22.36
CA THR A 153 7.62 -10.48 21.00
C THR A 153 7.32 -8.98 21.00
N GLY A 154 8.23 -8.19 20.43
CA GLY A 154 8.11 -6.74 20.35
C GLY A 154 8.80 -5.99 21.50
N THR A 155 9.30 -6.69 22.53
CA THR A 155 10.09 -6.08 23.61
C THR A 155 11.28 -5.34 23.02
N CYS A 156 11.46 -4.09 23.42
CA CYS A 156 12.56 -3.24 22.94
C CYS A 156 13.72 -3.30 23.93
N ILE A 157 14.91 -3.63 23.41
CA ILE A 157 16.15 -3.70 24.20
C ILE A 157 17.26 -2.89 23.54
N LEU A 158 18.19 -2.45 24.36
CA LEU A 158 19.49 -1.92 23.95
C LEU A 158 20.57 -2.72 24.68
N VAL A 159 21.46 -3.35 23.93
CA VAL A 159 22.47 -4.28 24.48
C VAL A 159 23.87 -3.89 24.04
N GLU A 160 24.81 -3.99 24.96
CA GLU A 160 26.25 -3.90 24.72
C GLU A 160 26.84 -5.30 24.95
N GLY A 161 27.69 -5.76 24.03
CA GLY A 161 28.27 -7.10 24.12
C GLY A 161 29.36 -7.37 23.10
N VAL A 162 29.88 -8.59 23.11
CA VAL A 162 30.94 -9.05 22.20
C VAL A 162 30.34 -9.96 21.13
N LEU A 163 30.64 -9.66 19.86
CA LEU A 163 30.19 -10.49 18.76
C LEU A 163 30.99 -11.79 18.69
N LYS A 164 30.31 -12.93 18.59
CA LYS A 164 30.92 -14.25 18.46
C LYS A 164 30.32 -15.01 17.28
N GLN A 165 31.11 -15.93 16.73
CA GLN A 165 30.61 -16.89 15.76
C GLN A 165 29.66 -17.89 16.44
N VAL A 166 28.59 -18.27 15.75
CA VAL A 166 27.69 -19.34 16.22
C VAL A 166 28.40 -20.69 16.05
N PRO A 167 28.42 -21.59 17.06
CA PRO A 167 29.13 -22.87 16.98
C PRO A 167 28.69 -23.78 15.83
N VAL A 168 27.39 -23.81 15.54
CA VAL A 168 26.82 -24.52 14.39
C VAL A 168 26.05 -23.50 13.55
N PRO A 169 26.54 -23.13 12.36
CA PRO A 169 25.87 -22.15 11.53
C PRO A 169 24.50 -22.69 11.09
N GLY A 170 23.49 -21.83 11.20
CA GLY A 170 22.13 -22.14 10.81
C GLY A 170 21.46 -20.91 10.24
N LYS A 171 20.35 -20.46 10.84
CA LYS A 171 19.70 -19.20 10.46
C LYS A 171 20.59 -17.96 10.73
N HIS A 172 21.52 -18.07 11.68
CA HIS A 172 22.43 -17.01 12.09
C HIS A 172 23.87 -17.51 11.96
N VAL A 173 24.77 -16.62 11.50
CA VAL A 173 26.21 -16.87 11.38
C VAL A 173 26.97 -16.34 12.60
N VAL A 174 26.53 -15.18 13.10
CA VAL A 174 27.07 -14.53 14.29
C VAL A 174 26.00 -14.34 15.37
N ARG A 175 26.43 -14.22 16.62
CA ARG A 175 25.61 -13.90 17.79
C ARG A 175 26.30 -12.86 18.66
N LEU A 176 25.52 -12.05 19.36
CA LEU A 176 26.02 -11.10 20.35
C LEU A 176 25.87 -11.70 21.75
N GLU A 177 26.98 -11.90 22.45
CA GLU A 177 26.96 -12.25 23.87
C GLU A 177 26.92 -10.97 24.69
N VAL A 178 25.84 -10.81 25.45
CA VAL A 178 25.53 -9.56 26.14
C VAL A 178 26.34 -9.41 27.41
N GLU A 179 26.90 -8.22 27.61
CA GLU A 179 27.56 -7.82 28.86
C GLU A 179 26.73 -6.78 29.62
N LYS A 180 26.01 -5.91 28.90
CA LYS A 180 25.07 -4.94 29.50
C LYS A 180 23.78 -4.91 28.71
N ILE A 181 22.66 -4.81 29.42
CA ILE A 181 21.34 -4.72 28.83
C ILE A 181 20.54 -3.59 29.48
N LEU A 182 19.90 -2.80 28.63
CA LEU A 182 18.88 -1.85 28.99
C LEU A 182 17.56 -2.33 28.40
N HIS A 183 16.60 -2.64 29.28
CA HIS A 183 15.23 -2.94 28.88
C HIS A 183 14.48 -1.62 28.65
N VAL A 184 14.25 -1.28 27.38
CA VAL A 184 13.72 0.03 26.96
C VAL A 184 12.20 0.06 26.98
N GLY A 185 11.55 -0.94 26.37
CA GLY A 185 10.10 -0.95 26.19
C GLY A 185 9.50 -2.33 26.43
N LYS A 186 8.62 -2.41 27.43
CA LYS A 186 7.90 -3.63 27.83
C LYS A 186 6.76 -3.92 26.85
N VAL A 187 6.40 -5.19 26.71
CA VAL A 187 5.24 -5.63 25.94
C VAL A 187 4.35 -6.55 26.79
N GLU A 188 3.07 -6.19 26.87
CA GLU A 188 2.02 -7.08 27.35
C GLU A 188 1.63 -8.05 26.24
N GLN A 189 2.14 -9.28 26.31
CA GLN A 189 2.05 -10.30 25.25
C GLN A 189 0.60 -10.54 24.76
N GLU A 190 -0.38 -10.50 25.67
CA GLU A 190 -1.79 -10.77 25.39
C GLU A 190 -2.47 -9.63 24.62
N LYS A 191 -2.05 -8.37 24.84
CA LYS A 191 -2.62 -7.19 24.19
C LYS A 191 -1.89 -6.80 22.91
N TYR A 192 -0.67 -7.31 22.71
CA TYR A 192 0.15 -6.91 21.58
C TYR A 192 -0.31 -7.58 20.27
N PRO A 193 -0.77 -6.82 19.25
CA PRO A 193 -1.36 -7.42 18.05
C PRO A 193 -0.39 -8.28 17.22
N LEU A 194 0.92 -8.07 17.38
CA LEU A 194 1.95 -8.81 16.65
C LEU A 194 2.50 -10.04 17.40
N SER A 195 1.91 -10.39 18.54
CA SER A 195 2.35 -11.55 19.33
C SER A 195 2.07 -12.89 18.64
N GLN A 196 1.08 -12.93 17.73
CA GLN A 196 0.70 -14.13 17.00
C GLN A 196 1.67 -14.46 15.86
N LYS A 197 1.88 -15.76 15.59
CA LYS A 197 2.90 -16.24 14.64
C LYS A 197 2.58 -15.95 13.16
N LYS A 198 1.31 -15.88 12.77
CA LYS A 198 0.86 -15.64 11.39
C LYS A 198 -0.26 -14.62 11.40
N LEU A 199 -0.04 -13.52 10.69
CA LEU A 199 -0.98 -12.39 10.63
C LEU A 199 -1.32 -12.12 9.17
N PRO A 200 -2.59 -12.22 8.75
CA PRO A 200 -3.00 -11.86 7.40
C PRO A 200 -2.89 -10.34 7.19
N MET A 201 -2.72 -9.91 5.93
CA MET A 201 -2.55 -8.49 5.61
C MET A 201 -3.75 -7.64 6.04
N ASP A 202 -4.97 -8.14 5.89
CA ASP A 202 -6.19 -7.44 6.33
C ASP A 202 -6.22 -7.18 7.84
N PHE A 203 -5.69 -8.10 8.65
CA PHE A 203 -5.53 -7.88 10.08
C PHE A 203 -4.48 -6.80 10.35
N LEU A 204 -3.33 -6.87 9.66
CA LEU A 204 -2.26 -5.88 9.81
C LEU A 204 -2.72 -4.46 9.42
N ARG A 205 -3.62 -4.31 8.45
CA ARG A 205 -4.19 -2.99 8.07
C ARG A 205 -4.93 -2.32 9.24
N LYS A 206 -5.58 -3.09 10.11
CA LYS A 206 -6.26 -2.56 11.33
C LYS A 206 -5.27 -1.99 12.35
N PHE A 207 -4.01 -2.42 12.29
CA PHE A 207 -2.93 -2.00 13.19
C PHE A 207 -1.81 -1.34 12.38
N SER A 208 -2.17 -0.36 11.54
CA SER A 208 -1.24 0.29 10.60
C SER A 208 -0.02 0.93 11.29
N TYR A 209 -0.17 1.37 12.54
CA TYR A 209 0.91 1.90 13.38
C TYR A 209 1.89 0.82 13.90
N PHE A 210 1.50 -0.45 14.00
CA PHE A 210 2.39 -1.54 14.43
C PHE A 210 2.93 -2.38 13.29
N ARG A 211 2.17 -2.55 12.19
CA ARG A 211 2.55 -3.44 11.09
C ARG A 211 3.95 -3.17 10.48
N PRO A 212 4.56 -1.97 10.51
CA PRO A 212 5.94 -1.77 10.07
C PRO A 212 6.98 -2.63 10.80
N ARG A 213 6.66 -3.17 11.98
CA ARG A 213 7.53 -4.12 12.71
C ARG A 213 7.48 -5.55 12.15
N THR A 214 6.55 -5.85 11.24
CA THR A 214 6.52 -7.12 10.50
C THR A 214 7.52 -7.09 9.35
N THR A 215 8.12 -8.24 9.03
CA THR A 215 9.17 -8.29 8.02
C THR A 215 8.65 -7.90 6.64
N THR A 216 7.43 -8.32 6.29
CA THR A 216 6.78 -7.96 5.02
C THR A 216 6.63 -6.45 4.86
N VAL A 217 6.01 -5.76 5.81
CA VAL A 217 5.79 -4.32 5.68
C VAL A 217 7.10 -3.54 5.75
N ALA A 218 8.06 -3.97 6.58
CA ALA A 218 9.38 -3.36 6.64
C ALA A 218 10.12 -3.46 5.29
N SER A 219 10.10 -4.64 4.65
CA SER A 219 10.71 -4.85 3.34
C SER A 219 10.05 -3.99 2.26
N VAL A 220 8.71 -3.96 2.21
CA VAL A 220 7.97 -3.10 1.28
C VAL A 220 8.30 -1.62 1.51
N THR A 221 8.43 -1.20 2.77
CA THR A 221 8.78 0.19 3.12
C THR A 221 10.20 0.55 2.66
N ARG A 222 11.18 -0.34 2.83
CA ARG A 222 12.55 -0.14 2.33
C ARG A 222 12.60 -0.11 0.80
N ILE A 223 11.90 -1.02 0.12
CA ILE A 223 11.77 -1.02 -1.35
C ILE A 223 11.14 0.29 -1.83
N ARG A 224 10.04 0.73 -1.20
CA ARG A 224 9.39 2.02 -1.50
C ARG A 224 10.39 3.17 -1.35
N SER A 225 11.13 3.22 -0.24
CA SER A 225 12.12 4.27 0.01
C SER A 225 13.22 4.28 -1.06
N ALA A 226 13.74 3.12 -1.45
CA ALA A 226 14.73 3.01 -2.51
C ALA A 226 14.18 3.47 -3.86
N LEU A 227 12.94 3.08 -4.20
CA LEU A 227 12.26 3.53 -5.41
C LEU A 227 12.00 5.05 -5.43
N THR A 228 11.64 5.65 -4.29
CA THR A 228 11.49 7.11 -4.18
C THR A 228 12.82 7.79 -4.49
N PHE A 229 13.91 7.32 -3.90
CA PHE A 229 15.25 7.86 -4.16
C PHE A 229 15.69 7.64 -5.61
N ALA A 230 15.39 6.46 -6.17
CA ALA A 230 15.70 6.13 -7.57
C ALA A 230 14.96 7.05 -8.55
N ASN A 231 13.69 7.40 -8.31
CA ASN A 231 12.97 8.35 -9.15
C ASN A 231 13.70 9.70 -9.22
N HIS A 232 14.04 10.27 -8.06
CA HIS A 232 14.79 11.52 -8.02
C HIS A 232 16.15 11.39 -8.72
N THR A 233 16.86 10.28 -8.50
CA THR A 233 18.15 10.00 -9.14
C THR A 233 18.03 9.94 -10.67
N PHE A 234 17.03 9.23 -11.19
CA PHE A 234 16.78 9.13 -12.64
C PHE A 234 16.60 10.52 -13.26
N PHE A 235 15.69 11.32 -12.71
CA PHE A 235 15.37 12.62 -13.28
C PHE A 235 16.53 13.61 -13.14
N GLN A 236 17.19 13.67 -11.99
CA GLN A 236 18.34 14.57 -11.80
C GLN A 236 19.52 14.20 -12.70
N ASN A 237 19.81 12.91 -12.87
CA ASN A 237 20.87 12.46 -13.79
C ASN A 237 20.55 12.78 -15.26
N ASN A 238 19.27 12.93 -15.60
CA ASN A 238 18.81 13.32 -16.95
C ASN A 238 18.48 14.82 -17.04
N SER A 239 19.00 15.65 -16.13
CA SER A 239 18.86 17.12 -16.13
C SER A 239 17.41 17.63 -16.03
N PHE A 240 16.53 16.87 -15.37
CA PHE A 240 15.20 17.35 -15.03
C PHE A 240 15.21 18.13 -13.72
N LEU A 241 14.40 19.18 -13.63
CA LEU A 241 14.21 19.97 -12.41
C LEU A 241 12.99 19.50 -11.63
N TYR A 242 13.16 19.35 -10.32
CA TYR A 242 12.07 18.98 -9.41
C TYR A 242 11.21 20.20 -9.09
N VAL A 243 9.90 20.09 -9.32
CA VAL A 243 8.93 21.16 -9.07
C VAL A 243 7.90 20.69 -8.04
N GLN A 244 7.75 21.46 -6.97
CA GLN A 244 6.69 21.24 -5.99
C GLN A 244 5.40 21.93 -6.48
N LEU A 245 4.35 21.13 -6.66
CA LEU A 245 3.08 21.59 -7.20
C LEU A 245 2.04 21.79 -6.09
N PRO A 246 1.08 22.71 -6.28
CA PRO A 246 0.02 22.94 -5.31
C PRO A 246 -0.85 21.69 -5.12
N THR A 247 -1.17 21.38 -3.87
CA THR A 247 -2.11 20.28 -3.54
C THR A 247 -3.56 20.76 -3.54
N ILE A 248 -3.81 22.01 -3.14
CA ILE A 248 -5.13 22.65 -3.20
C ILE A 248 -5.24 23.38 -4.53
N THR A 249 -6.32 23.15 -5.28
CA THR A 249 -6.54 23.72 -6.62
C THR A 249 -7.98 24.19 -6.79
N THR A 250 -8.17 25.19 -7.65
CA THR A 250 -9.49 25.58 -8.18
C THR A 250 -9.79 24.91 -9.52
N THR A 251 -8.78 24.38 -10.21
CA THR A 251 -8.88 23.83 -11.56
C THR A 251 -9.04 22.32 -11.56
N ASP A 252 -9.88 21.81 -12.47
CA ASP A 252 -9.99 20.39 -12.77
C ASP A 252 -9.11 20.03 -13.96
N SER A 253 -8.06 19.26 -13.73
CA SER A 253 -7.13 18.87 -14.80
C SER A 253 -7.60 17.69 -15.65
N GLU A 254 -8.53 16.86 -15.15
CA GLU A 254 -8.97 15.64 -15.84
C GLU A 254 -10.39 15.77 -16.39
N GLY A 255 -11.27 16.53 -15.74
CA GLY A 255 -12.65 16.79 -16.19
C GLY A 255 -13.63 15.62 -16.00
N PHE A 256 -13.17 14.46 -15.52
CA PHE A 256 -13.96 13.24 -15.38
C PHE A 256 -13.92 12.59 -13.99
N SER A 257 -13.13 13.13 -13.05
CA SER A 257 -12.89 12.52 -11.73
C SER A 257 -13.66 13.21 -10.61
N GLU A 258 -14.17 12.42 -9.65
CA GLU A 258 -14.73 12.96 -8.42
C GLU A 258 -13.62 13.53 -7.51
N LYS A 259 -13.86 14.70 -6.91
CA LYS A 259 -12.84 15.47 -6.16
C LYS A 259 -13.23 15.66 -4.69
N PHE A 260 -12.23 15.74 -3.82
CA PHE A 260 -12.45 16.17 -2.44
C PHE A 260 -12.53 17.69 -2.38
N HIS A 261 -13.62 18.23 -1.84
CA HIS A 261 -13.75 19.67 -1.57
C HIS A 261 -12.94 20.05 -0.32
N VAL A 262 -12.28 21.21 -0.38
CA VAL A 262 -11.51 21.78 0.72
C VAL A 262 -12.22 23.04 1.23
N THR A 263 -12.59 23.03 2.51
CA THR A 263 -13.28 24.17 3.15
C THR A 263 -12.98 24.26 4.64
N THR A 264 -12.97 25.49 5.16
CA THR A 264 -12.87 25.77 6.60
C THR A 264 -14.22 26.13 7.24
N LEU A 265 -15.31 26.03 6.48
CA LEU A 265 -16.65 26.36 6.96
C LEU A 265 -17.32 25.23 7.75
N ALA A 266 -16.77 24.02 7.69
CA ALA A 266 -17.27 22.89 8.46
C ALA A 266 -17.22 23.20 9.97
N GLY A 267 -18.39 23.26 10.62
CA GLY A 267 -18.54 23.49 12.06
C GLY A 267 -18.88 24.91 12.50
N LYS A 268 -18.92 25.91 11.61
CA LYS A 268 -19.46 27.25 11.94
C LYS A 268 -20.97 27.26 11.73
N GLY A 269 -21.73 27.01 12.81
CA GLY A 269 -23.18 27.00 12.80
C GLY A 269 -23.81 28.30 12.31
N LYS A 270 -24.27 28.29 11.06
CA LYS A 270 -25.52 28.92 10.63
C LYS A 270 -26.10 28.01 9.56
N ARG A 271 -27.24 27.39 9.86
CA ARG A 271 -28.21 26.98 8.84
C ARG A 271 -28.46 28.25 8.02
N VAL A 272 -27.91 28.30 6.82
CA VAL A 272 -28.42 29.21 5.81
C VAL A 272 -29.75 28.60 5.41
N GLU A 273 -30.82 29.12 5.99
CA GLU A 273 -32.15 28.98 5.41
C GLU A 273 -32.04 29.43 3.96
N SER A 274 -32.22 28.48 3.05
CA SER A 274 -32.48 28.77 1.65
C SER A 274 -33.77 29.59 1.62
N THR A 275 -33.65 30.87 1.24
CA THR A 275 -34.79 31.69 0.85
C THR A 275 -35.53 30.96 -0.27
N GLU A 276 -36.70 30.43 0.07
CA GLU A 276 -37.67 29.91 -0.88
C GLU A 276 -38.24 31.09 -1.69
N ASP A 277 -37.74 31.27 -2.90
CA ASP A 277 -38.47 32.00 -3.93
C ASP A 277 -39.64 31.11 -4.37
N LYS A 278 -40.84 31.46 -3.92
CA LYS A 278 -42.09 30.89 -4.44
C LYS A 278 -42.29 31.37 -5.88
N GLU A 279 -42.51 30.43 -6.79
CA GLU A 279 -43.29 30.68 -8.02
C GLU A 279 -44.14 29.45 -8.41
N PRO A 280 -45.23 29.67 -9.16
CA PRO A 280 -46.47 28.89 -9.07
C PRO A 280 -46.52 27.63 -9.96
N ASP A 281 -47.43 26.73 -9.59
CA ASP A 281 -48.00 25.56 -10.28
C ASP A 281 -47.33 25.04 -11.57
N GLY A 282 -46.79 23.80 -11.52
CA GLY A 282 -46.41 23.04 -12.71
C GLY A 282 -45.73 21.68 -12.43
N LEU A 283 -46.41 20.59 -12.84
CA LEU A 283 -46.01 19.16 -12.93
C LEU A 283 -44.65 18.69 -12.36
N SER A 284 -44.67 17.69 -11.46
CA SER A 284 -43.47 17.10 -10.83
C SER A 284 -42.84 15.94 -11.62
N LEU A 285 -41.51 15.79 -11.52
CA LEU A 285 -40.73 14.72 -12.16
C LEU A 285 -41.18 13.32 -11.73
N GLU A 286 -41.65 13.18 -10.49
CA GLU A 286 -42.13 11.90 -9.94
C GLU A 286 -43.44 11.45 -10.62
N THR A 287 -44.36 12.38 -10.91
CA THR A 287 -45.60 12.07 -11.65
C THR A 287 -45.29 11.61 -13.08
N VAL A 288 -44.28 12.21 -13.72
CA VAL A 288 -43.84 11.80 -15.08
C VAL A 288 -43.17 10.43 -15.06
N LYS A 289 -42.37 10.10 -14.03
CA LYS A 289 -41.75 8.77 -13.87
C LYS A 289 -42.78 7.67 -13.57
N ALA A 290 -43.83 7.96 -12.82
CA ALA A 290 -44.96 7.05 -12.64
C ALA A 290 -45.67 6.75 -13.97
N ALA A 291 -45.94 7.78 -14.78
CA ALA A 291 -46.55 7.63 -16.10
C ALA A 291 -45.67 6.84 -17.09
N ILE A 292 -44.34 6.97 -17.04
CA ILE A 292 -43.42 6.15 -17.84
C ILE A 292 -43.55 4.66 -17.49
N THR A 293 -43.71 4.36 -16.20
CA THR A 293 -43.81 2.98 -15.72
C THR A 293 -45.12 2.32 -16.19
N GLU A 294 -46.23 3.05 -16.12
CA GLU A 294 -47.54 2.61 -16.61
C GLU A 294 -47.54 2.39 -18.13
N LYS A 295 -47.04 3.37 -18.89
CA LYS A 295 -46.94 3.29 -20.36
C LYS A 295 -45.97 2.19 -20.82
N SER A 296 -44.91 1.91 -20.07
CA SER A 296 -44.00 0.80 -20.38
C SER A 296 -44.66 -0.57 -20.17
N ASN A 297 -45.56 -0.71 -19.21
CA ASN A 297 -46.30 -1.95 -19.00
C ASN A 297 -47.34 -2.17 -20.11
N LEU A 298 -48.01 -1.11 -20.55
CA LEU A 298 -48.95 -1.14 -21.69
C LEU A 298 -48.27 -1.61 -22.98
N VAL A 299 -47.05 -1.13 -23.28
CA VAL A 299 -46.28 -1.58 -24.45
C VAL A 299 -45.98 -3.09 -24.37
N LYS A 300 -45.56 -3.59 -23.20
CA LYS A 300 -45.25 -5.02 -23.01
C LYS A 300 -46.48 -5.92 -23.13
N GLU A 301 -47.66 -5.42 -22.76
CA GLU A 301 -48.92 -6.16 -22.89
C GLU A 301 -49.39 -6.21 -24.35
N LEU A 302 -49.23 -5.11 -25.09
CA LEU A 302 -49.50 -5.05 -26.54
C LEU A 302 -48.53 -5.90 -27.36
N GLU A 303 -47.26 -6.03 -26.95
CA GLU A 303 -46.30 -6.94 -27.59
C GLU A 303 -46.66 -8.43 -27.41
N ARG A 304 -47.35 -8.79 -26.31
CA ARG A 304 -47.72 -10.17 -25.99
C ARG A 304 -49.04 -10.64 -26.60
N SER A 305 -49.93 -9.71 -26.94
CA SER A 305 -51.28 -10.02 -27.44
C SER A 305 -51.37 -10.15 -28.96
N GLU A 306 -50.25 -9.99 -29.69
CA GLU A 306 -50.17 -9.95 -31.18
C GLU A 306 -51.23 -9.05 -31.85
N SER A 307 -51.75 -8.08 -31.09
CA SER A 307 -52.82 -7.18 -31.51
C SER A 307 -52.28 -5.92 -32.19
N ASN A 308 -53.16 -5.29 -32.97
CA ASN A 308 -52.98 -4.16 -33.89
C ASN A 308 -51.61 -3.45 -33.82
N ARG A 309 -50.79 -3.71 -34.84
CA ARG A 309 -49.43 -3.16 -35.02
C ARG A 309 -49.39 -1.63 -34.95
N GLU A 310 -50.45 -0.93 -35.36
CA GLU A 310 -50.53 0.53 -35.27
C GLU A 310 -50.65 1.02 -33.83
N ALA A 311 -51.43 0.33 -33.00
CA ALA A 311 -51.61 0.68 -31.58
C ALA A 311 -50.31 0.48 -30.79
N LEU A 312 -49.56 -0.59 -31.09
CA LEU A 312 -48.24 -0.81 -30.50
C LEU A 312 -47.25 0.29 -30.88
N VAL A 313 -47.22 0.69 -32.16
CA VAL A 313 -46.35 1.78 -32.64
C VAL A 313 -46.70 3.11 -31.96
N ALA A 314 -47.99 3.40 -31.78
CA ALA A 314 -48.44 4.61 -31.07
C ALA A 314 -48.05 4.60 -29.58
N ALA A 315 -48.23 3.46 -28.89
CA ALA A 315 -47.85 3.32 -27.48
C ALA A 315 -46.33 3.45 -27.26
N VAL A 316 -45.52 2.88 -28.17
CA VAL A 316 -44.06 3.03 -28.13
C VAL A 316 -43.63 4.48 -28.38
N GLN A 317 -44.28 5.19 -29.32
CA GLN A 317 -44.01 6.61 -29.54
C GLN A 317 -44.40 7.48 -28.35
N ASP A 318 -45.52 7.18 -27.68
CA ASP A 318 -45.97 7.94 -26.53
C ASP A 318 -45.07 7.71 -25.29
N LEU A 319 -44.63 6.47 -25.06
CA LEU A 319 -43.61 6.16 -24.07
C LEU A 319 -42.30 6.91 -24.36
N LYS A 320 -41.89 6.98 -25.63
CA LYS A 320 -40.70 7.73 -26.05
C LYS A 320 -40.84 9.24 -25.75
N LYS A 321 -41.97 9.86 -26.11
CA LYS A 321 -42.24 11.28 -25.80
C LYS A 321 -42.23 11.56 -24.29
N THR A 322 -42.79 10.63 -23.50
CA THR A 322 -42.84 10.77 -22.04
C THR A 322 -41.44 10.64 -21.42
N ASN A 323 -40.59 9.75 -21.93
CA ASN A 323 -39.18 9.65 -21.55
C ASN A 323 -38.38 10.90 -21.95
N ASP A 324 -38.60 11.43 -23.15
CA ASP A 324 -37.93 12.65 -23.62
C ASP A 324 -38.30 13.85 -22.73
N LEU A 325 -39.55 13.93 -22.26
CA LEU A 325 -39.98 14.96 -21.32
C LEU A 325 -39.31 14.83 -19.94
N ALA A 326 -39.16 13.60 -19.42
CA ALA A 326 -38.42 13.35 -18.19
C ALA A 326 -36.94 13.77 -18.32
N LEU A 327 -36.30 13.47 -19.46
CA LEU A 327 -34.95 13.91 -19.77
C LEU A 327 -34.83 15.43 -19.85
N GLN A 328 -35.83 16.12 -20.39
CA GLN A 328 -35.85 17.59 -20.44
C GLN A 328 -36.01 18.22 -19.05
N LEU A 329 -36.84 17.63 -18.17
CA LEU A 329 -37.00 18.10 -16.80
C LEU A 329 -35.73 17.84 -15.97
N GLU A 330 -35.07 16.69 -16.13
CA GLU A 330 -33.76 16.40 -15.53
C GLU A 330 -32.66 17.32 -16.07
N ALA A 331 -32.69 17.66 -17.36
CA ALA A 331 -31.78 18.63 -17.95
C ALA A 331 -32.02 20.06 -17.42
N ARG A 332 -33.27 20.39 -17.03
CA ARG A 332 -33.65 21.69 -16.45
C ARG A 332 -33.28 21.80 -14.97
N GLU A 333 -33.36 20.70 -14.21
CA GLU A 333 -32.73 20.62 -12.88
C GLU A 333 -31.21 20.76 -12.98
N LYS A 334 -30.58 20.11 -13.96
CA LYS A 334 -29.16 20.32 -14.28
C LYS A 334 -28.87 21.74 -14.79
N SER A 335 -29.81 22.47 -15.38
CA SER A 335 -29.56 23.86 -15.83
C SER A 335 -29.74 24.90 -14.71
N LYS A 336 -30.47 24.61 -13.62
CA LYS A 336 -30.35 25.37 -12.35
C LYS A 336 -28.94 25.29 -11.73
N SER A 337 -28.11 24.33 -12.16
CA SER A 337 -26.66 24.31 -11.87
C SER A 337 -25.82 25.36 -12.65
N LYS A 338 -26.42 26.10 -13.60
CA LYS A 338 -25.75 27.13 -14.42
C LYS A 338 -25.80 28.58 -13.86
N SER A 339 -26.16 28.81 -12.59
CA SER A 339 -26.00 30.15 -11.95
C SER A 339 -24.72 30.28 -11.10
N ARG A 340 -23.68 29.48 -11.38
CA ARG A 340 -22.33 29.66 -10.82
C ARG A 340 -21.58 30.78 -11.57
N LYS A 341 -21.94 32.05 -11.30
CA LYS A 341 -20.87 33.06 -11.15
C LYS A 341 -19.98 32.55 -10.02
N ASP A 342 -18.66 32.69 -10.11
CA ASP A 342 -17.71 32.37 -9.03
C ASP A 342 -18.32 32.81 -7.70
N LYS A 343 -18.94 31.84 -6.99
CA LYS A 343 -19.64 32.15 -5.75
C LYS A 343 -18.49 32.38 -4.80
N VAL A 344 -18.14 33.64 -4.60
CA VAL A 344 -17.30 34.05 -3.48
C VAL A 344 -17.96 33.42 -2.27
N ILE A 345 -17.29 32.46 -1.63
CA ILE A 345 -17.83 31.70 -0.51
C ILE A 345 -17.47 32.49 0.75
N PRO A 346 -18.36 33.37 1.26
CA PRO A 346 -17.98 34.31 2.32
C PRO A 346 -17.66 33.54 3.59
N GLY A 347 -16.53 33.86 4.23
CA GLY A 347 -16.08 33.21 5.45
C GLY A 347 -15.33 31.87 5.26
N ASN A 348 -15.23 31.35 4.02
CA ASN A 348 -14.28 30.28 3.71
C ASN A 348 -12.86 30.84 3.66
N PHE A 349 -11.85 30.04 4.01
CA PHE A 349 -10.45 30.48 4.00
C PHE A 349 -9.97 30.90 2.61
N LEU A 350 -10.37 30.15 1.58
CA LEU A 350 -10.21 30.54 0.18
C LEU A 350 -11.55 31.06 -0.34
N PRO A 351 -11.56 32.23 -1.02
CA PRO A 351 -12.80 32.88 -1.43
C PRO A 351 -13.53 32.11 -2.54
N GLN A 352 -12.88 31.13 -3.17
CA GLN A 352 -13.46 30.29 -4.22
C GLN A 352 -13.62 28.84 -3.75
N GLU A 353 -14.40 28.08 -4.50
CA GLU A 353 -14.49 26.63 -4.32
C GLU A 353 -13.15 25.98 -4.65
N THR A 354 -12.61 25.18 -3.73
CA THR A 354 -11.30 24.55 -3.90
C THR A 354 -11.36 23.06 -3.60
N TYR A 355 -10.41 22.34 -4.20
CA TYR A 355 -10.35 20.89 -4.20
C TYR A 355 -8.93 20.40 -3.89
N LEU A 356 -8.82 19.15 -3.44
CA LEU A 356 -7.56 18.44 -3.51
C LEU A 356 -7.30 18.02 -4.96
N THR A 357 -6.08 18.25 -5.44
CA THR A 357 -5.71 18.03 -6.84
C THR A 357 -5.70 16.54 -7.21
N VAL A 358 -6.28 16.22 -8.37
CA VAL A 358 -6.22 14.89 -8.99
C VAL A 358 -4.96 14.70 -9.82
N SER A 359 -4.41 15.79 -10.36
CA SER A 359 -3.18 15.82 -11.14
C SER A 359 -2.59 17.24 -11.12
N GLY A 360 -1.27 17.33 -10.97
CA GLY A 360 -0.55 18.60 -11.01
C GLY A 360 -0.14 19.02 -12.42
N GLN A 361 -0.40 18.19 -13.44
CA GLN A 361 0.18 18.35 -14.78
C GLN A 361 -0.04 19.74 -15.39
N LEU A 362 -1.23 20.32 -15.32
CA LEU A 362 -1.47 21.66 -15.89
C LEU A 362 -0.53 22.73 -15.32
N HIS A 363 -0.19 22.64 -14.03
CA HIS A 363 0.78 23.55 -13.42
C HIS A 363 2.21 23.20 -13.82
N LEU A 364 2.52 21.92 -13.97
CA LEU A 364 3.84 21.44 -14.39
C LEU A 364 4.17 21.86 -15.82
N GLU A 365 3.17 21.91 -16.71
CA GLU A 365 3.27 22.42 -18.08
C GLU A 365 3.80 23.85 -18.12
N THR A 366 3.34 24.74 -17.22
CA THR A 366 3.87 26.10 -17.08
C THR A 366 5.39 26.12 -16.80
N TYR A 367 5.85 25.22 -15.92
CA TYR A 367 7.28 25.11 -15.61
C TYR A 367 8.07 24.48 -16.74
N ALA A 368 7.52 23.51 -17.48
CA ALA A 368 8.18 22.93 -18.64
C ALA A 368 8.45 24.00 -19.72
N CYS A 369 7.47 24.86 -20.00
CA CYS A 369 7.63 25.97 -20.94
C CYS A 369 8.73 26.97 -20.55
N ALA A 370 9.09 27.06 -19.26
CA ALA A 370 10.13 27.96 -18.77
C ALA A 370 11.50 27.29 -18.54
N LEU A 371 11.50 26.02 -18.12
CA LEU A 371 12.67 25.31 -17.58
C LEU A 371 13.08 24.09 -18.41
N GLY A 372 12.34 23.76 -19.47
CA GLY A 372 12.61 22.59 -20.30
C GLY A 372 12.02 21.32 -19.70
N ASN A 373 12.84 20.57 -18.96
CA ASN A 373 12.49 19.24 -18.46
C ASN A 373 12.20 19.31 -16.96
N VAL A 374 10.99 18.96 -16.55
CA VAL A 374 10.55 19.08 -15.16
C VAL A 374 9.80 17.85 -14.69
N TYR A 375 9.83 17.60 -13.39
CA TYR A 375 9.05 16.53 -12.77
C TYR A 375 8.55 16.95 -11.39
N SER A 376 7.45 16.34 -10.97
CA SER A 376 6.88 16.46 -9.63
C SER A 376 6.64 15.08 -9.03
N CYS A 377 6.63 15.03 -7.71
CA CYS A 377 6.38 13.83 -6.93
C CYS A 377 5.58 14.26 -5.71
N GLY A 378 4.38 13.71 -5.55
CA GLY A 378 3.50 14.08 -4.47
C GLY A 378 2.18 13.32 -4.46
N PRO A 379 1.35 13.56 -3.43
CA PRO A 379 0.05 12.92 -3.33
C PRO A 379 -0.94 13.51 -4.34
N ARG A 380 -1.79 12.64 -4.89
CA ARG A 380 -2.96 12.97 -5.70
C ARG A 380 -4.18 12.29 -5.11
N PHE A 381 -5.32 12.95 -5.24
CA PHE A 381 -6.53 12.57 -4.53
C PHE A 381 -7.67 12.30 -5.50
N ARG A 382 -8.41 11.22 -5.29
CA ARG A 382 -9.62 10.90 -6.04
C ARG A 382 -10.72 10.49 -5.07
N ALA A 383 -11.89 11.09 -5.21
CA ALA A 383 -13.05 10.82 -4.34
C ALA A 383 -13.97 9.73 -4.92
N ASP A 384 -13.43 8.88 -5.81
CA ASP A 384 -14.17 7.81 -6.45
C ASP A 384 -14.69 6.81 -5.42
N LYS A 385 -15.99 6.48 -5.49
CA LYS A 385 -16.63 5.50 -4.59
C LYS A 385 -16.40 4.06 -5.06
N ILE A 386 -15.17 3.73 -5.42
CA ILE A 386 -14.78 2.43 -6.00
C ILE A 386 -13.98 1.66 -4.95
N GLU A 387 -14.46 0.47 -4.59
CA GLU A 387 -13.67 -0.49 -3.81
C GLU A 387 -12.89 -1.39 -4.77
N SER A 388 -11.59 -1.11 -4.93
CA SER A 388 -10.68 -1.91 -5.77
C SER A 388 -9.34 -2.11 -5.07
N ALA A 389 -8.74 -3.28 -5.26
CA ALA A 389 -7.40 -3.59 -4.75
C ALA A 389 -6.30 -2.74 -5.41
N LYS A 390 -6.56 -2.08 -6.54
CA LYS A 390 -5.58 -1.25 -7.27
C LYS A 390 -5.85 0.27 -7.14
N HIS A 391 -6.72 0.67 -6.22
CA HIS A 391 -7.13 2.07 -6.04
C HIS A 391 -7.19 2.45 -4.56
N ALA A 392 -6.71 3.65 -4.26
CA ALA A 392 -6.84 4.32 -2.97
C ALA A 392 -7.22 5.79 -3.24
N ALA A 393 -7.89 6.41 -2.26
CA ALA A 393 -8.35 7.79 -2.39
C ALA A 393 -7.19 8.81 -2.36
N GLU A 394 -6.07 8.43 -1.76
CA GLU A 394 -4.80 9.16 -1.77
C GLU A 394 -3.72 8.22 -2.29
N MET A 395 -3.04 8.62 -3.37
CA MET A 395 -1.95 7.88 -3.98
C MET A 395 -0.80 8.82 -4.33
N TRP A 396 0.43 8.32 -4.27
CA TRP A 396 1.60 9.03 -4.75
C TRP A 396 1.74 8.87 -6.27
N MET A 397 1.95 9.99 -6.93
CA MET A 397 2.21 10.07 -8.37
C MET A 397 3.55 10.74 -8.62
N VAL A 398 4.23 10.30 -9.66
CA VAL A 398 5.39 11.01 -10.24
C VAL A 398 4.95 11.52 -11.60
N GLU A 399 4.90 12.83 -11.76
CA GLU A 399 4.44 13.51 -12.97
C GLU A 399 5.62 14.17 -13.66
N VAL A 400 5.70 14.06 -14.97
CA VAL A 400 6.86 14.47 -15.79
C VAL A 400 6.35 15.28 -16.96
N GLU A 401 7.06 16.35 -17.31
CA GLU A 401 6.78 17.15 -18.48
C GLU A 401 8.09 17.57 -19.16
N ILE A 402 8.14 17.44 -20.48
CA ILE A 402 9.34 17.59 -21.32
C ILE A 402 9.01 18.60 -22.42
N ALA A 403 9.66 19.77 -22.38
CA ALA A 403 9.53 20.77 -23.44
C ALA A 403 10.22 20.31 -24.72
N PHE A 404 9.75 20.82 -25.87
CA PHE A 404 10.24 20.47 -27.21
C PHE A 404 10.20 18.96 -27.52
N ALA A 405 9.25 18.24 -26.91
CA ALA A 405 9.13 16.80 -27.01
C ALA A 405 7.79 16.38 -27.62
N GLU A 406 7.83 15.35 -28.45
CA GLU A 406 6.64 14.71 -29.02
C GLU A 406 6.28 13.43 -28.25
N LEU A 407 5.13 12.84 -28.58
CA LEU A 407 4.61 11.64 -27.90
C LEU A 407 5.66 10.52 -27.79
N LYS A 408 6.47 10.34 -28.84
CA LYS A 408 7.51 9.31 -28.91
C LYS A 408 8.59 9.50 -27.86
N ASP A 409 8.99 10.74 -27.59
CA ASP A 409 10.03 11.06 -26.62
C ASP A 409 9.55 10.76 -25.20
N ALA A 410 8.31 11.13 -24.88
CA ALA A 410 7.68 10.78 -23.61
C ALA A 410 7.54 9.26 -23.43
N MET A 411 7.18 8.52 -24.49
CA MET A 411 7.13 7.05 -24.44
C MET A 411 8.51 6.42 -24.18
N ASN A 412 9.57 6.96 -24.78
CA ASN A 412 10.93 6.46 -24.57
C ASN A 412 11.41 6.77 -23.13
N CYS A 413 11.16 7.98 -22.64
CA CYS A 413 11.48 8.35 -21.26
C CYS A 413 10.73 7.48 -20.24
N ALA A 414 9.47 7.15 -20.50
CA ALA A 414 8.68 6.25 -19.67
C ALA A 414 9.23 4.80 -19.65
N ASP A 415 9.68 4.28 -20.79
CA ASP A 415 10.37 2.97 -20.89
C ASP A 415 11.66 2.97 -20.05
N ASP A 416 12.53 3.96 -20.28
CA ASP A 416 13.81 4.09 -19.58
C ASP A 416 13.63 4.23 -18.07
N LEU A 417 12.63 5.01 -17.62
CA LEU A 417 12.29 5.14 -16.21
C LEU A 417 11.92 3.79 -15.59
N VAL A 418 11.03 3.02 -16.23
CA VAL A 418 10.59 1.72 -15.70
C VAL A 418 11.76 0.75 -15.59
N LYS A 419 12.62 0.69 -16.62
CA LYS A 419 13.83 -0.15 -16.61
C LYS A 419 14.81 0.30 -15.52
N PHE A 420 15.04 1.60 -15.40
CA PHE A 420 15.92 2.18 -14.38
C PHE A 420 15.46 1.82 -12.97
N LEU A 421 14.18 2.04 -12.65
CA LEU A 421 13.62 1.73 -11.34
C LEU A 421 13.68 0.24 -11.02
N SER A 422 13.42 -0.61 -12.02
CA SER A 422 13.50 -2.08 -11.86
C SER A 422 14.94 -2.52 -11.56
N LYS A 423 15.91 -1.99 -12.30
CA LYS A 423 17.34 -2.25 -12.09
C LYS A 423 17.79 -1.77 -10.72
N TRP A 424 17.41 -0.55 -10.34
CA TRP A 424 17.78 0.04 -9.06
C TRP A 424 17.38 -0.84 -7.87
N VAL A 425 16.15 -1.37 -7.87
CA VAL A 425 15.66 -2.24 -6.80
C VAL A 425 16.47 -3.53 -6.70
N LEU A 426 16.82 -4.14 -7.84
CA LEU A 426 17.63 -5.36 -7.85
C LEU A 426 19.05 -5.09 -7.33
N GLU A 427 19.62 -3.92 -7.60
CA GLU A 427 20.97 -3.56 -7.15
C GLU A 427 21.00 -3.16 -5.66
N HIS A 428 19.99 -2.45 -5.17
CA HIS A 428 20.03 -1.80 -3.85
C HIS A 428 19.13 -2.44 -2.78
N CYS A 429 18.22 -3.34 -3.19
CA CYS A 429 17.25 -3.99 -2.29
C CYS A 429 17.21 -5.51 -2.47
N MET A 430 18.29 -6.13 -2.93
CA MET A 430 18.34 -7.56 -3.25
C MET A 430 17.86 -8.47 -2.10
N ASP A 431 18.23 -8.21 -0.84
CA ASP A 431 17.81 -9.06 0.28
C ASP A 431 16.33 -8.91 0.63
N ASP A 432 15.78 -7.70 0.47
CA ASP A 432 14.35 -7.47 0.53
C ASP A 432 13.62 -8.19 -0.61
N MET A 433 14.17 -8.16 -1.82
CA MET A 433 13.63 -8.86 -2.97
C MET A 433 13.69 -10.39 -2.83
N LYS A 434 14.77 -10.94 -2.26
CA LYS A 434 14.84 -12.38 -1.94
C LYS A 434 13.79 -12.78 -0.90
N PHE A 435 13.54 -11.93 0.09
CA PHE A 435 12.45 -12.15 1.04
C PHE A 435 11.09 -12.14 0.35
N VAL A 436 10.82 -11.13 -0.48
CA VAL A 436 9.59 -11.00 -1.28
C VAL A 436 9.41 -12.23 -2.19
N GLN A 437 10.46 -12.66 -2.87
CA GLN A 437 10.44 -13.84 -3.73
C GLN A 437 10.05 -15.11 -2.97
N LYS A 438 10.62 -15.28 -1.77
CA LYS A 438 10.37 -16.46 -0.94
C LYS A 438 8.98 -16.47 -0.30
N ARG A 439 8.42 -15.29 0.02
CA ARG A 439 7.26 -15.16 0.93
C ARG A 439 5.99 -14.61 0.29
N ILE A 440 6.11 -13.88 -0.81
CA ILE A 440 5.00 -13.16 -1.46
C ILE A 440 4.82 -13.69 -2.88
N ASP A 441 5.81 -13.48 -3.75
CA ASP A 441 5.73 -13.81 -5.17
C ASP A 441 7.05 -14.37 -5.70
N LYS A 442 7.08 -15.68 -5.95
CA LYS A 442 8.25 -16.42 -6.47
C LYS A 442 8.79 -15.87 -7.78
N THR A 443 7.98 -15.13 -8.54
CA THR A 443 8.34 -14.56 -9.84
C THR A 443 8.84 -13.12 -9.78
N SER A 444 8.80 -12.46 -8.61
CA SER A 444 9.12 -11.03 -8.46
C SER A 444 10.48 -10.61 -9.04
N ILE A 445 11.57 -11.29 -8.69
CA ILE A 445 12.92 -10.97 -9.21
C ILE A 445 13.00 -11.20 -10.72
N HIS A 446 12.64 -12.40 -11.18
CA HIS A 446 12.66 -12.75 -12.61
C HIS A 446 11.80 -11.79 -13.45
N ARG A 447 10.66 -11.34 -12.91
CA ARG A 447 9.79 -10.35 -13.58
C ARG A 447 10.51 -9.02 -13.77
N LEU A 448 11.25 -8.52 -12.78
CA LEU A 448 12.05 -7.30 -12.92
C LEU A 448 13.21 -7.48 -13.91
N GLU A 449 13.92 -8.61 -13.84
CA GLU A 449 14.99 -8.96 -14.81
C GLU A 449 14.46 -9.01 -16.25
N SER A 450 13.27 -9.59 -16.43
CA SER A 450 12.58 -9.63 -17.72
C SER A 450 12.21 -8.24 -18.23
N ILE A 451 11.76 -7.32 -17.36
CA ILE A 451 11.49 -5.93 -17.76
C ILE A 451 12.75 -5.20 -18.20
N ILE A 452 13.85 -5.38 -17.47
CA ILE A 452 15.12 -4.72 -17.75
C ILE A 452 15.67 -5.13 -19.13
N SER A 453 15.52 -6.42 -19.48
CA SER A 453 16.07 -6.99 -20.71
C SER A 453 15.14 -6.88 -21.93
N CYS A 454 13.84 -6.65 -21.74
CA CYS A 454 12.86 -6.69 -22.83
C CYS A 454 12.64 -5.31 -23.47
N SER A 455 12.43 -5.30 -24.80
CA SER A 455 11.88 -4.15 -25.52
C SER A 455 10.37 -4.07 -25.34
N PHE A 456 9.84 -2.88 -25.08
CA PHE A 456 8.41 -2.70 -24.91
C PHE A 456 7.72 -2.75 -26.28
N GLU A 457 6.63 -3.52 -26.37
CA GLU A 457 5.82 -3.57 -27.58
C GLU A 457 5.07 -2.25 -27.74
N LYS A 458 5.03 -1.67 -28.93
CA LYS A 458 4.30 -0.42 -29.19
C LYS A 458 3.14 -0.72 -30.13
N VAL A 459 1.92 -0.52 -29.68
CA VAL A 459 0.71 -0.84 -30.44
C VAL A 459 -0.24 0.35 -30.43
N SER A 460 -0.76 0.76 -31.58
CA SER A 460 -1.79 1.81 -31.61
C SER A 460 -3.10 1.27 -31.03
N TYR A 461 -3.95 2.16 -30.51
CA TYR A 461 -5.29 1.79 -30.03
C TYR A 461 -6.07 1.04 -31.12
N THR A 462 -6.04 1.52 -32.37
CA THR A 462 -6.74 0.88 -33.49
C THR A 462 -6.25 -0.56 -33.70
N ALA A 463 -4.93 -0.77 -33.73
CA ALA A 463 -4.36 -2.11 -33.85
C ALA A 463 -4.68 -2.97 -32.61
N ALA A 464 -4.70 -2.40 -31.42
CA ALA A 464 -5.06 -3.10 -30.19
C ALA A 464 -6.50 -3.61 -30.22
N ILE A 465 -7.45 -2.81 -30.71
CA ILE A 465 -8.85 -3.22 -30.92
C ILE A 465 -8.92 -4.38 -31.91
N GLU A 466 -8.26 -4.28 -33.06
CA GLU A 466 -8.26 -5.35 -34.07
C GLU A 466 -7.68 -6.67 -33.54
N ILE A 467 -6.61 -6.59 -32.74
CA ILE A 467 -6.01 -7.76 -32.08
C ILE A 467 -6.98 -8.39 -31.09
N LEU A 468 -7.66 -7.57 -30.28
CA LEU A 468 -8.63 -8.04 -29.28
C LEU A 468 -9.88 -8.66 -29.93
N GLU A 469 -10.34 -8.09 -31.04
CA GLU A 469 -11.46 -8.65 -31.83
C GLU A 469 -11.11 -10.02 -32.43
N LYS A 470 -9.86 -10.21 -32.88
CA LYS A 470 -9.37 -11.47 -33.45
C LYS A 470 -9.06 -12.54 -32.40
N ALA A 471 -8.96 -12.19 -31.11
CA ALA A 471 -8.61 -13.15 -30.06
C ALA A 471 -9.74 -14.20 -29.86
N THR A 472 -9.47 -15.46 -30.20
CA THR A 472 -10.49 -16.52 -30.22
C THR A 472 -10.69 -17.27 -28.90
N ASP A 473 -9.77 -17.14 -27.94
CA ASP A 473 -9.73 -17.97 -26.73
C ASP A 473 -10.99 -17.86 -25.85
N GLN A 474 -11.33 -18.92 -25.11
CA GLN A 474 -12.47 -18.90 -24.17
C GLN A 474 -12.37 -17.77 -23.14
N LYS A 475 -11.15 -17.39 -22.73
CA LYS A 475 -10.91 -16.27 -21.79
C LYS A 475 -11.21 -14.90 -22.39
N SER A 476 -11.19 -14.74 -23.73
CA SER A 476 -11.45 -13.45 -24.39
C SER A 476 -12.91 -13.26 -24.77
N GLN A 477 -13.81 -14.24 -24.56
CA GLN A 477 -15.21 -14.16 -25.02
C GLN A 477 -15.97 -12.93 -24.51
N HIS A 478 -15.68 -12.45 -23.29
CA HIS A 478 -16.27 -11.24 -22.72
C HIS A 478 -15.65 -9.93 -23.25
N LEU A 479 -14.50 -10.01 -23.93
CA LEU A 479 -13.74 -8.88 -24.49
C LEU A 479 -14.10 -8.59 -25.96
N LYS A 480 -14.93 -9.44 -26.61
CA LYS A 480 -15.20 -9.43 -28.07
C LYS A 480 -16.17 -8.34 -28.57
N LYS A 481 -16.72 -7.49 -27.70
CA LYS A 481 -17.69 -6.44 -28.09
C LYS A 481 -17.07 -5.04 -28.13
N LEU A 482 -15.80 -4.95 -28.50
CA LEU A 482 -15.15 -3.65 -28.69
C LEU A 482 -15.53 -3.08 -30.06
N LYS A 483 -15.79 -1.78 -30.10
CA LYS A 483 -15.90 -1.00 -31.32
C LYS A 483 -14.95 0.18 -31.19
N PHE A 484 -14.46 0.70 -32.31
CA PHE A 484 -13.71 1.94 -32.31
C PHE A 484 -14.47 3.04 -31.53
N GLY A 485 -13.75 3.77 -30.68
CA GLY A 485 -14.31 4.78 -29.78
C GLY A 485 -14.60 4.28 -28.36
N ALA A 486 -14.63 2.96 -28.14
CA ALA A 486 -14.75 2.40 -26.80
C ALA A 486 -13.44 2.54 -26.01
N ALA A 487 -13.53 2.91 -24.73
CA ALA A 487 -12.39 2.91 -23.84
C ALA A 487 -11.89 1.48 -23.57
N LEU A 488 -10.57 1.27 -23.63
CA LEU A 488 -9.97 -0.01 -23.21
C LEU A 488 -10.04 -0.12 -21.69
N THR A 489 -10.55 -1.24 -21.19
CA THR A 489 -10.63 -1.52 -19.75
C THR A 489 -9.30 -2.07 -19.26
N ALA A 490 -9.14 -2.12 -17.93
CA ALA A 490 -7.97 -2.75 -17.32
C ALA A 490 -7.79 -4.22 -17.77
N ASP A 491 -8.89 -4.94 -18.01
CA ASP A 491 -8.86 -6.33 -18.47
C ASP A 491 -8.39 -6.44 -19.92
N HIS A 492 -8.86 -5.55 -20.81
CA HIS A 492 -8.36 -5.48 -22.19
C HIS A 492 -6.84 -5.26 -22.22
N LEU A 493 -6.38 -4.26 -21.49
CA LEU A 493 -4.95 -3.89 -21.45
C LEU A 493 -4.10 -5.00 -20.82
N SER A 494 -4.57 -5.59 -19.71
CA SER A 494 -3.87 -6.71 -19.09
C SER A 494 -3.82 -7.93 -20.01
N TYR A 495 -4.88 -8.23 -20.76
CA TYR A 495 -4.89 -9.33 -21.72
C TYR A 495 -3.85 -9.16 -22.85
N LEU A 496 -3.70 -7.93 -23.38
CA LEU A 496 -2.65 -7.61 -24.35
C LEU A 496 -1.25 -7.91 -23.77
N ALA A 497 -0.95 -7.42 -22.57
CA ALA A 497 0.38 -7.59 -21.96
C ALA A 497 0.65 -9.02 -21.47
N ASP A 498 -0.34 -9.66 -20.83
CA ASP A 498 -0.18 -10.96 -20.16
C ASP A 498 -0.31 -12.15 -21.10
N THR A 499 -1.20 -12.06 -22.09
CA THR A 499 -1.59 -13.22 -22.92
C THR A 499 -1.08 -13.10 -24.33
N ILE A 500 -1.30 -11.96 -24.99
CA ILE A 500 -0.95 -11.77 -26.40
C ILE A 500 0.55 -11.56 -26.56
N PHE A 501 1.08 -10.47 -25.99
CA PHE A 501 2.47 -10.09 -26.20
C PHE A 501 3.43 -10.74 -25.19
N LYS A 502 2.95 -11.03 -23.97
CA LYS A 502 3.75 -11.61 -22.87
C LYS A 502 4.99 -10.78 -22.50
N LYS A 503 4.91 -9.46 -22.71
CA LYS A 503 5.94 -8.47 -22.43
C LYS A 503 5.28 -7.10 -22.18
N PRO A 504 6.00 -6.10 -21.64
CA PRO A 504 5.48 -4.74 -21.51
C PRO A 504 4.94 -4.18 -22.83
N VAL A 505 3.82 -3.47 -22.76
CA VAL A 505 3.13 -2.90 -23.92
C VAL A 505 2.89 -1.42 -23.69
N ILE A 506 3.17 -0.61 -24.70
CA ILE A 506 2.78 0.80 -24.79
C ILE A 506 1.65 0.90 -25.81
N VAL A 507 0.44 1.16 -25.32
CA VAL A 507 -0.73 1.40 -26.17
C VAL A 507 -0.84 2.89 -26.42
N TYR A 508 -0.92 3.35 -27.67
CA TYR A 508 -0.90 4.78 -28.01
C TYR A 508 -1.97 5.20 -29.03
N ASN A 509 -2.21 6.50 -29.16
CA ASN A 509 -3.21 7.12 -30.06
C ASN A 509 -4.66 6.72 -29.75
N TYR A 510 -5.14 7.07 -28.54
CA TYR A 510 -6.49 6.77 -28.07
C TYR A 510 -7.58 7.62 -28.76
N PRO A 511 -8.85 7.20 -28.76
CA PRO A 511 -9.97 8.04 -29.22
C PRO A 511 -10.08 9.32 -28.41
N LYS A 512 -10.36 10.45 -29.08
CA LYS A 512 -10.42 11.77 -28.44
C LYS A 512 -11.47 11.86 -27.34
N GLU A 513 -12.54 11.08 -27.40
CA GLU A 513 -13.65 11.08 -26.43
C GLU A 513 -13.23 10.50 -25.06
N THR A 514 -12.12 9.76 -25.01
CA THR A 514 -11.67 9.02 -23.82
C THR A 514 -10.59 9.76 -23.02
N LYS A 515 -10.15 10.93 -23.47
CA LYS A 515 -9.00 11.65 -22.92
C LYS A 515 -9.33 13.14 -22.71
N PRO A 516 -8.63 13.81 -21.78
CA PRO A 516 -8.87 15.22 -21.45
C PRO A 516 -8.70 16.19 -22.64
N PHE A 517 -9.20 17.41 -22.46
CA PHE A 517 -9.20 18.47 -23.49
C PHE A 517 -7.80 18.94 -23.89
N ASN A 518 -6.82 18.85 -22.99
CA ASN A 518 -5.45 19.32 -23.17
C ASN A 518 -4.53 18.30 -23.85
N VAL A 519 -5.05 17.15 -24.28
CA VAL A 519 -4.30 16.14 -25.04
C VAL A 519 -4.34 16.50 -26.52
N ARG A 520 -3.19 16.50 -27.20
CA ARG A 520 -3.07 16.89 -28.60
C ARG A 520 -3.95 16.04 -29.51
N LEU A 521 -4.78 16.68 -30.33
CA LEU A 521 -5.58 16.02 -31.37
C LEU A 521 -4.67 15.63 -32.55
N ASN A 522 -4.71 14.35 -32.94
CA ASN A 522 -3.97 13.86 -34.10
C ASN A 522 -4.61 14.37 -35.40
N ASP A 523 -3.82 14.32 -36.48
CA ASP A 523 -4.22 14.87 -37.79
C ASP A 523 -5.40 14.11 -38.43
N ASP A 524 -5.74 12.92 -37.90
CA ASP A 524 -6.92 12.15 -38.30
C ASP A 524 -8.25 12.72 -37.76
N GLY A 525 -8.19 13.68 -36.83
CA GLY A 525 -9.34 14.31 -36.15
C GLY A 525 -10.16 13.37 -35.25
N LYS A 526 -9.72 12.13 -35.07
CA LYS A 526 -10.44 11.06 -34.33
C LYS A 526 -9.67 10.58 -33.10
N THR A 527 -8.34 10.53 -33.19
CA THR A 527 -7.48 10.09 -32.10
C THR A 527 -6.70 11.25 -31.50
N VAL A 528 -6.18 11.04 -30.31
CA VAL A 528 -5.32 11.99 -29.59
C VAL A 528 -4.00 11.33 -29.24
N ALA A 529 -2.94 12.14 -29.16
CA ALA A 529 -1.59 11.71 -28.82
C ALA A 529 -1.47 11.39 -27.32
N ALA A 530 -2.05 10.27 -26.91
CA ALA A 530 -1.96 9.71 -25.56
C ALA A 530 -1.37 8.31 -25.61
N PHE A 531 -0.73 7.88 -24.53
CA PHE A 531 -0.22 6.52 -24.35
C PHE A 531 -0.41 5.99 -22.94
N ASP A 532 -0.46 4.68 -22.81
CA ASP A 532 -0.44 3.96 -21.53
C ASP A 532 0.64 2.86 -21.57
N VAL A 533 1.47 2.79 -20.54
CA VAL A 533 2.44 1.70 -20.32
C VAL A 533 1.81 0.64 -19.44
N VAL A 534 1.69 -0.56 -19.99
CA VAL A 534 1.08 -1.73 -19.36
C VAL A 534 2.15 -2.78 -19.08
N LEU A 535 2.35 -3.12 -17.81
CA LEU A 535 3.27 -4.17 -17.41
C LEU A 535 2.52 -5.50 -17.21
N PRO A 536 3.10 -6.65 -17.63
CA PRO A 536 2.52 -7.95 -17.35
C PRO A 536 2.27 -8.14 -15.85
N LYS A 537 1.06 -8.56 -15.47
CA LYS A 537 0.51 -8.68 -14.09
C LYS A 537 0.40 -7.36 -13.32
N GLY A 538 1.06 -6.29 -13.74
CA GLY A 538 0.96 -4.96 -13.16
C GLY A 538 -0.28 -4.20 -13.63
N GLY A 539 -0.62 -4.35 -14.91
CA GLY A 539 -1.59 -3.48 -15.59
C GLY A 539 -0.97 -2.12 -15.91
N VAL A 540 -1.80 -1.08 -16.02
CA VAL A 540 -1.36 0.28 -16.35
C VAL A 540 -0.59 0.90 -15.18
N VAL A 541 0.67 1.24 -15.42
CA VAL A 541 1.56 1.90 -14.44
C VAL A 541 1.90 3.34 -14.81
N ILE A 542 1.97 3.67 -16.11
CA ILE A 542 2.20 5.03 -16.61
C ILE A 542 1.10 5.37 -17.61
N SER A 543 0.59 6.59 -17.51
CA SER A 543 -0.30 7.20 -18.51
C SER A 543 0.28 8.55 -18.90
N GLY A 544 0.35 8.85 -20.20
CA GLY A 544 0.95 10.08 -20.70
C GLY A 544 0.34 10.59 -21.99
N SER A 545 0.79 11.76 -22.41
CA SER A 545 0.28 12.45 -23.59
C SER A 545 1.22 13.54 -24.07
N GLN A 546 1.16 13.82 -25.37
CA GLN A 546 1.56 15.10 -25.92
C GLN A 546 0.44 16.12 -25.68
N LYS A 547 0.81 17.35 -25.30
CA LYS A 547 -0.12 18.41 -24.94
C LYS A 547 -0.53 19.21 -26.17
N GLU A 548 -1.77 19.70 -26.16
CA GLU A 548 -2.31 20.49 -27.27
C GLU A 548 -1.81 21.93 -27.19
N GLU A 549 -0.80 22.23 -28.01
CA GLU A 549 -0.17 23.54 -28.10
C GLU A 549 -0.97 24.54 -28.97
N ARG A 550 -1.89 24.06 -29.82
CA ARG A 550 -2.66 24.90 -30.73
C ARG A 550 -3.90 25.43 -30.04
N LEU A 551 -3.90 26.73 -29.76
CA LEU A 551 -4.94 27.40 -28.97
C LEU A 551 -6.36 27.22 -29.54
N ASP A 552 -6.53 27.29 -30.86
CA ASP A 552 -7.82 27.12 -31.54
C ASP A 552 -8.39 25.70 -31.38
N VAL A 553 -7.55 24.69 -31.51
CA VAL A 553 -7.91 23.28 -31.28
C VAL A 553 -8.25 23.08 -29.80
N LEU A 554 -7.42 23.57 -28.89
CA LEU A 554 -7.62 23.48 -27.45
C LEU A 554 -8.97 24.10 -27.01
N MET A 555 -9.27 25.33 -27.47
CA MET A 555 -10.54 25.99 -27.17
C MET A 555 -11.74 25.23 -27.76
N THR A 556 -11.59 24.63 -28.94
CA THR A 556 -12.62 23.80 -29.55
C THR A 556 -12.90 22.58 -28.67
N ARG A 557 -11.85 21.88 -28.22
CA ARG A 557 -11.95 20.73 -27.31
C ARG A 557 -12.61 21.09 -25.97
N MET A 558 -12.25 22.24 -25.39
CA MET A 558 -12.91 22.73 -24.16
C MET A 558 -14.41 22.96 -24.36
N LYS A 559 -14.80 23.54 -25.51
CA LYS A 559 -16.20 23.76 -25.86
C LYS A 559 -16.96 22.45 -26.07
N GLU A 560 -16.36 21.48 -26.76
CA GLU A 560 -16.92 20.12 -26.94
C GLU A 560 -17.20 19.44 -25.59
N MET A 561 -16.32 19.65 -24.61
CA MET A 561 -16.42 19.04 -23.27
C MET A 561 -17.24 19.87 -22.27
N GLY A 562 -17.74 21.05 -22.66
CA GLY A 562 -18.52 21.92 -21.79
C GLY A 562 -17.75 22.53 -20.61
N LEU A 563 -16.43 22.72 -20.76
CA LEU A 563 -15.58 23.29 -19.71
C LEU A 563 -15.73 24.82 -19.65
N PRO A 564 -15.89 25.41 -18.45
CA PRO A 564 -16.03 26.86 -18.29
C PRO A 564 -14.69 27.55 -18.56
N ARG A 565 -14.64 28.43 -19.56
CA ARG A 565 -13.40 29.06 -20.03
C ARG A 565 -12.68 29.81 -18.92
N GLU A 566 -13.43 30.52 -18.07
CA GLU A 566 -12.92 31.41 -17.02
C GLU A 566 -11.99 30.67 -16.05
N GLN A 567 -12.28 29.39 -15.77
CA GLN A 567 -11.50 28.56 -14.84
C GLN A 567 -10.11 28.17 -15.39
N TYR A 568 -9.93 28.24 -16.72
CA TYR A 568 -8.71 27.84 -17.41
C TYR A 568 -8.05 29.02 -18.14
N GLU A 569 -8.50 30.26 -17.93
CA GLU A 569 -7.95 31.40 -18.67
C GLU A 569 -6.44 31.53 -18.46
N TRP A 570 -5.95 31.30 -17.24
CA TRP A 570 -4.52 31.24 -16.92
C TRP A 570 -3.77 30.16 -17.73
N TYR A 571 -4.41 29.02 -17.99
CA TYR A 571 -3.83 27.93 -18.78
C TYR A 571 -3.89 28.24 -20.28
N LEU A 572 -4.88 29.02 -20.73
CA LEU A 572 -4.92 29.50 -22.11
C LEU A 572 -3.87 30.60 -22.36
N GLU A 573 -3.54 31.41 -21.34
CA GLU A 573 -2.49 32.42 -21.45
C GLU A 573 -1.11 31.82 -21.72
N ILE A 574 -0.76 30.68 -21.09
CA ILE A 574 0.51 29.99 -21.40
C ILE A 574 0.56 29.52 -22.87
N GLN A 575 -0.59 29.22 -23.48
CA GLN A 575 -0.67 28.82 -24.89
C GLN A 575 -0.60 30.03 -25.85
N ARG A 576 -0.94 31.24 -25.38
CA ARG A 576 -0.84 32.47 -26.18
C ARG A 576 0.57 33.04 -26.24
N HIS A 577 1.34 32.87 -25.17
CA HIS A 577 2.60 33.57 -24.97
C HIS A 577 3.80 32.61 -25.04
N GLY A 578 4.15 32.19 -26.26
CA GLY A 578 5.38 31.44 -26.51
C GLY A 578 5.32 29.98 -26.08
N THR A 579 4.20 29.31 -26.34
CA THR A 579 4.08 27.86 -26.12
C THR A 579 4.99 27.06 -27.05
N VAL A 580 5.22 25.81 -26.66
CA VAL A 580 6.08 24.86 -27.36
C VAL A 580 5.34 23.54 -27.51
N LYS A 581 5.77 22.68 -28.42
CA LYS A 581 5.38 21.27 -28.34
C LYS A 581 5.97 20.68 -27.08
N HIS A 582 5.16 20.06 -26.23
CA HIS A 582 5.64 19.39 -25.04
C HIS A 582 4.83 18.12 -24.77
N SER A 583 5.47 17.18 -24.09
CA SER A 583 4.87 15.89 -23.76
C SER A 583 5.24 15.48 -22.35
N GLY A 584 4.33 14.78 -21.70
CA GLY A 584 4.48 14.38 -20.32
C GLY A 584 3.77 13.08 -19.99
N PHE A 585 4.01 12.58 -18.78
CA PHE A 585 3.37 11.37 -18.28
C PHE A 585 3.31 11.36 -16.76
N SER A 586 2.44 10.49 -16.22
CA SER A 586 2.30 10.23 -14.81
C SER A 586 2.53 8.76 -14.52
N LEU A 587 3.54 8.47 -13.70
CA LEU A 587 3.76 7.17 -13.09
C LEU A 587 2.92 7.06 -11.82
N ALA A 588 2.04 6.06 -11.77
CA ALA A 588 1.35 5.66 -10.56
C ALA A 588 2.33 4.95 -9.62
N PHE A 589 3.06 5.73 -8.82
CA PHE A 589 4.19 5.26 -8.01
C PHE A 589 3.78 4.11 -7.08
N ASP A 590 2.65 4.22 -6.40
CA ASP A 590 2.17 3.15 -5.51
C ASP A 590 1.87 1.86 -6.29
N ARG A 591 1.36 1.95 -7.52
CA ARG A 591 1.14 0.77 -8.37
C ARG A 591 2.46 0.15 -8.82
N PHE A 592 3.49 0.96 -9.03
CA PHE A 592 4.82 0.45 -9.33
C PHE A 592 5.44 -0.29 -8.14
N VAL A 593 5.25 0.20 -6.91
CA VAL A 593 5.65 -0.52 -5.69
C VAL A 593 4.87 -1.84 -5.55
N LEU A 594 3.56 -1.81 -5.82
CA LEU A 594 2.71 -3.01 -5.84
C LEU A 594 3.22 -4.05 -6.84
N PHE A 595 3.52 -3.61 -8.07
CA PHE A 595 4.10 -4.43 -9.12
C PHE A 595 5.47 -5.01 -8.72
N THR A 596 6.35 -4.20 -8.15
CA THR A 596 7.70 -4.61 -7.71
C THR A 596 7.63 -5.69 -6.64
N THR A 597 6.72 -5.53 -5.68
CA THR A 597 6.59 -6.43 -4.52
C THR A 597 5.72 -7.66 -4.78
N GLY A 598 4.89 -7.64 -5.83
CA GLY A 598 3.95 -8.73 -6.13
C GLY A 598 2.80 -8.85 -5.13
N LEU A 599 2.61 -7.85 -4.27
CA LEU A 599 1.41 -7.74 -3.44
C LEU A 599 0.18 -7.48 -4.31
N THR A 600 -1.00 -7.86 -3.83
CA THR A 600 -2.23 -7.81 -4.62
C THR A 600 -3.10 -6.59 -4.33
N ASP A 601 -2.88 -5.91 -3.19
CA ASP A 601 -3.68 -4.78 -2.73
C ASP A 601 -2.77 -3.57 -2.45
N ILE A 602 -3.13 -2.43 -3.04
CA ILE A 602 -2.42 -1.15 -2.93
C ILE A 602 -2.31 -0.66 -1.47
N LYS A 603 -3.24 -1.07 -0.60
CA LYS A 603 -3.28 -0.72 0.83
C LYS A 603 -2.10 -1.32 1.61
N ASP A 604 -1.44 -2.32 1.03
CA ASP A 604 -0.28 -2.99 1.64
C ASP A 604 1.06 -2.34 1.28
N VAL A 605 1.06 -1.44 0.29
CA VAL A 605 2.27 -0.69 -0.14
C VAL A 605 2.24 0.80 0.24
N ILE A 606 1.10 1.26 0.74
CA ILE A 606 0.90 2.61 1.30
C ILE A 606 0.92 2.50 2.83
N PRO A 607 1.75 3.27 3.56
CA PRO A 607 1.87 3.15 5.03
C PRO A 607 0.56 3.30 5.79
N PHE A 608 -0.24 4.33 5.46
CA PHE A 608 -1.55 4.61 6.04
C PHE A 608 -2.56 4.84 4.92
N PRO A 609 -3.18 3.79 4.37
CA PRO A 609 -4.01 3.92 3.19
C PRO A 609 -5.37 4.56 3.49
N ARG A 610 -5.87 5.36 2.56
CA ARG A 610 -7.20 5.98 2.61
C ARG A 610 -8.05 5.38 1.50
N SER A 611 -9.26 4.95 1.82
CA SER A 611 -10.15 4.32 0.85
C SER A 611 -11.60 4.69 1.14
N PHE A 612 -12.47 4.51 0.14
CA PHE A 612 -13.90 4.73 0.33
C PHE A 612 -14.42 3.97 1.57
N GLY A 613 -15.13 4.69 2.45
CA GLY A 613 -15.69 4.16 3.69
C GLY A 613 -14.68 3.79 4.79
N LYS A 614 -13.37 3.96 4.58
CA LYS A 614 -12.31 3.53 5.52
C LYS A 614 -11.19 4.58 5.61
N VAL A 615 -11.12 5.25 6.75
CA VAL A 615 -9.94 6.04 7.15
C VAL A 615 -9.27 5.26 8.28
N ILE A 616 -8.13 4.63 7.99
CA ILE A 616 -7.37 3.88 9.00
C ILE A 616 -6.22 4.78 9.46
N ASN A 617 -6.29 5.21 10.72
CA ASN A 617 -5.26 5.99 11.40
C ASN A 617 -4.21 5.10 12.07
#